data_AF-A0A1I2NJU1-F1
#
_entry.id   AF-A0A1I2NJU1-F1
#
_cell.length_a   1.000
_cell.length_b   1.000
_cell.length_c   1.000
_cell.angle_alpha   90.00
_cell.angle_beta   90.00
_cell.angle_gamma   90.00
#
_symmetry.space_group_name_H-M   'P 1'
#
loop_
_entity.id
_entity.type
_entity.pdbx_description
1 polymer ?
#
loop_
_entity_poly.entity_id
_entity_poly.type
_entity_poly.pdbx_seq_one_letter_code
_entity_poly.pdbx_strand_id
1 'polypeptide(L)'
;MQEETRDFVLAVIRDVINLPVPEGADADTPLGPEGLELESLAMIELLLQLEGEYDVELPEEDVDPKTVRTLGQLVQVVVDRRTAVAGAGR
;
A
#
# COMPACT_ATOMS: atom_id res chain seq x y z
N MET A 1 -8.39 2.57 10.36
CA MET A 1 -7.14 3.04 9.71
C MET A 1 -6.36 1.88 9.11
N GLN A 2 -5.72 0.98 9.87
CA GLN A 2 -4.95 -0.11 9.26
C GLN A 2 -5.80 -1.12 8.47
N GLU A 3 -6.90 -1.64 9.03
CA GLU A 3 -7.78 -2.57 8.31
C GLU A 3 -8.39 -1.93 7.05
N GLU A 4 -8.91 -0.71 7.19
CA GLU A 4 -9.44 0.09 6.07
C GLU A 4 -8.39 0.34 4.96
N THR A 5 -7.17 0.72 5.34
CA THR A 5 -6.07 0.91 4.38
C THR A 5 -5.67 -0.40 3.73
N ARG A 6 -5.64 -1.51 4.47
CA ARG A 6 -5.37 -2.84 3.91
C ARG A 6 -6.45 -3.23 2.90
N ASP A 7 -7.72 -3.11 3.27
CA ASP A 7 -8.84 -3.44 2.39
C ASP A 7 -8.80 -2.60 1.11
N PHE A 8 -8.49 -1.30 1.24
CA PHE A 8 -8.33 -0.42 0.10
C PHE A 8 -7.14 -0.84 -0.79
N VAL A 9 -5.96 -1.11 -0.21
CA VAL A 9 -4.80 -1.60 -0.97
C VAL A 9 -5.17 -2.86 -1.76
N LEU A 10 -5.83 -3.84 -1.12
CA LEU A 10 -6.24 -5.07 -1.79
C LEU A 10 -7.28 -4.82 -2.89
N ALA A 11 -8.20 -3.88 -2.68
CA ALA A 11 -9.17 -3.46 -3.70
C ALA A 11 -8.47 -2.81 -4.89
N VAL A 12 -7.51 -1.90 -4.69
CA VAL A 12 -6.75 -1.28 -5.79
C VAL A 12 -5.97 -2.32 -6.58
N ILE A 13 -5.28 -3.23 -5.89
CA ILE A 13 -4.51 -4.31 -6.55
C ILE A 13 -5.42 -5.17 -7.43
N ARG A 14 -6.61 -5.53 -6.93
CA ARG A 14 -7.57 -6.36 -7.66
C ARG A 14 -8.27 -5.59 -8.79
N ASP A 15 -8.80 -4.41 -8.50
CA ASP A 15 -9.79 -3.74 -9.35
C ASP A 15 -9.15 -2.73 -10.32
N VAL A 16 -8.01 -2.14 -9.94
CA VAL A 16 -7.29 -1.16 -10.76
C VAL A 16 -6.13 -1.83 -11.48
N ILE A 17 -5.21 -2.41 -10.72
CA ILE A 17 -3.97 -3.01 -11.25
C ILE A 17 -4.26 -4.37 -11.93
N ASN A 18 -5.40 -5.00 -11.62
CA ASN A 18 -5.83 -6.29 -12.15
C ASN A 18 -4.86 -7.44 -11.83
N LEU A 19 -4.27 -7.43 -10.63
CA LEU A 19 -3.42 -8.50 -10.13
C LEU A 19 -4.18 -9.50 -9.25
N PRO A 20 -3.79 -10.79 -9.28
CA PRO A 20 -4.39 -11.79 -8.42
C PRO A 20 -4.05 -11.53 -6.96
N VAL A 21 -5.08 -11.34 -6.13
CA VAL A 21 -4.93 -11.25 -4.67
C VAL A 21 -5.26 -12.60 -4.05
N PRO A 22 -4.32 -13.25 -3.33
CA PRO A 22 -4.57 -14.54 -2.71
C PRO A 22 -5.64 -14.45 -1.62
N GLU A 23 -6.47 -15.49 -1.52
CA GLU A 23 -7.49 -15.58 -0.48
C GLU A 23 -6.80 -15.72 0.89
N GLY A 24 -6.99 -14.72 1.76
CA GLY A 24 -6.35 -14.67 3.07
C GLY A 24 -5.09 -13.80 3.15
N ALA A 25 -4.76 -13.01 2.12
CA ALA A 25 -3.64 -12.07 2.13
C ALA A 25 -3.63 -11.20 3.39
N ASP A 26 -2.64 -11.37 4.26
CA ASP A 26 -2.47 -10.76 5.58
C ASP A 26 -1.25 -9.84 5.67
N ALA A 27 -0.95 -9.34 6.87
CA ALA A 27 0.15 -8.41 7.09
C ALA A 27 1.54 -8.99 6.76
N ASP A 28 1.69 -10.32 6.81
CA ASP A 28 2.93 -11.02 6.51
C ASP A 28 3.04 -11.40 5.03
N THR A 29 1.99 -11.15 4.25
CA THR A 29 1.96 -11.45 2.82
C THR A 29 3.02 -10.63 2.06
N PRO A 30 3.92 -11.28 1.30
CA PRO A 30 4.92 -10.59 0.50
C PRO A 30 4.30 -9.71 -0.58
N LEU A 31 4.87 -8.53 -0.81
CA LEU A 31 4.44 -7.66 -1.91
C LEU A 31 4.95 -8.15 -3.27
N GLY A 32 6.13 -8.78 -3.29
CA GLY A 32 6.77 -9.23 -4.51
C GLY A 32 6.18 -10.53 -5.10
N PRO A 33 6.94 -11.23 -5.96
CA PRO A 33 6.45 -12.37 -6.75
C PRO A 33 6.02 -13.59 -5.92
N GLU A 34 6.40 -13.65 -4.64
CA GLU A 34 5.97 -14.72 -3.72
C GLU A 34 4.59 -14.47 -3.09
N GLY A 35 3.96 -13.32 -3.37
CA GLY A 35 2.67 -12.95 -2.78
C GLY A 35 1.78 -12.16 -3.74
N LEU A 36 1.86 -10.82 -3.71
CA LEU A 36 0.97 -9.94 -4.46
C LEU A 36 1.47 -9.56 -5.87
N GLU A 37 2.65 -10.04 -6.27
CA GLU A 37 3.25 -9.79 -7.58
C GLU A 37 3.33 -8.28 -7.94
N LEU A 38 3.54 -7.43 -6.92
CA LEU A 38 3.71 -5.99 -7.11
C LEU A 38 5.11 -5.69 -7.66
N GLU A 39 5.17 -5.68 -8.98
CA GLU A 39 6.31 -5.17 -9.73
C GLU A 39 6.39 -3.64 -9.66
N SER A 40 7.55 -3.05 -9.96
CA SER A 40 7.80 -1.61 -9.80
C SER A 40 6.73 -0.70 -10.44
N LEU A 41 6.15 -1.09 -11.58
CA LEU A 41 5.08 -0.32 -12.23
C LEU A 41 3.75 -0.40 -11.46
N ALA A 42 3.38 -1.59 -10.99
CA ALA A 42 2.20 -1.81 -10.19
C ALA A 42 2.31 -1.09 -8.84
N MET A 43 3.51 -1.07 -8.25
CA MET A 43 3.77 -0.27 -7.05
C MET A 43 3.48 1.21 -7.30
N ILE A 44 4.02 1.81 -8.36
CA ILE A 44 3.79 3.23 -8.66
C ILE A 44 2.29 3.54 -8.81
N GLU A 45 1.55 2.70 -9.53
CA GLU A 45 0.10 2.88 -9.69
C GLU A 45 -0.66 2.76 -8.35
N LEU A 46 -0.27 1.81 -7.51
CA LEU A 46 -0.82 1.67 -6.15
C LEU A 46 -0.58 2.93 -5.32
N LEU A 47 0.63 3.49 -5.36
CA LEU A 47 0.97 4.71 -4.64
C LEU A 47 0.12 5.88 -5.11
N LEU A 48 0.02 6.12 -6.42
CA LEU A 48 -0.80 7.21 -6.97
C LEU A 48 -2.27 7.11 -6.51
N GLN A 49 -2.80 5.89 -6.45
CA GLN A 49 -4.17 5.66 -5.98
C GLN A 49 -4.32 5.90 -4.47
N LEU A 50 -3.32 5.54 -3.66
CA LEU A 50 -3.30 5.80 -2.22
C LEU A 50 -3.12 7.29 -1.89
N GLU A 51 -2.23 7.97 -2.61
CA GLU A 51 -2.01 9.42 -2.49
C GLU A 51 -3.29 10.18 -2.83
N GLY A 52 -3.96 9.82 -3.93
CA GLY A 52 -5.21 10.43 -4.35
C GLY A 52 -6.39 10.17 -3.40
N GLU A 53 -6.50 8.97 -2.83
CA GLU A 53 -7.58 8.62 -1.89
C GLU A 53 -7.39 9.31 -0.53
N TYR A 54 -6.16 9.38 -0.05
CA TYR A 54 -5.88 9.82 1.32
C TYR A 54 -5.27 11.22 1.44
N ASP A 55 -5.03 11.90 0.32
CA ASP A 55 -4.39 13.23 0.28
C ASP A 55 -3.03 13.22 1.02
N VAL A 56 -2.24 12.17 0.78
CA VAL A 56 -0.91 11.97 1.35
C VAL A 56 0.14 11.96 0.24
N GLU A 57 1.39 12.26 0.59
CA GLU A 57 2.54 12.06 -0.30
C GLU A 57 3.31 10.82 0.17
N LEU A 58 3.53 9.88 -0.76
CA LEU A 58 4.18 8.60 -0.56
C LEU A 58 5.35 8.48 -1.55
N PRO A 59 6.53 9.03 -1.21
CA PRO A 59 7.68 8.97 -2.09
C PRO A 59 8.14 7.53 -2.26
N GLU A 60 8.58 7.16 -3.46
CA GLU A 60 9.00 5.78 -3.79
C GLU A 60 10.08 5.24 -2.84
N GLU A 61 10.90 6.11 -2.25
CA GLU A 61 11.94 5.73 -1.28
C GLU A 61 11.39 5.11 0.02
N ASP A 62 10.19 5.53 0.44
CA ASP A 62 9.54 5.03 1.67
C ASP A 62 8.89 3.66 1.48
N VAL A 63 8.63 3.31 0.23
CA VAL A 63 7.91 2.10 -0.20
C VAL A 63 8.75 1.23 -1.12
N ASP A 64 10.05 1.51 -1.20
CA ASP A 64 11.02 0.74 -1.97
C ASP A 64 11.01 -0.74 -1.52
N PRO A 65 11.10 -1.71 -2.44
CA PRO A 65 11.09 -3.14 -2.11
C PRO A 65 12.17 -3.58 -1.11
N LYS A 66 13.24 -2.79 -0.89
CA LYS A 66 14.24 -3.04 0.13
C LYS A 66 13.75 -2.68 1.54
N THR A 67 12.93 -1.64 1.63
CA THR A 67 12.37 -1.08 2.87
C THR A 67 11.06 -1.77 3.22
N VAL A 68 10.17 -1.93 2.25
CA VAL A 68 8.82 -2.48 2.41
C VAL A 68 8.70 -3.78 1.64
N ARG A 69 8.58 -4.88 2.37
CA ARG A 69 8.54 -6.24 1.82
C ARG A 69 7.19 -6.92 1.96
N THR A 70 6.40 -6.50 2.94
CA THR A 70 5.11 -7.13 3.24
C THR A 70 3.96 -6.12 3.19
N LEU A 71 2.75 -6.64 3.00
CA LEU A 71 1.51 -5.85 3.02
C LEU A 71 1.35 -5.06 4.32
N GLY A 72 1.70 -5.67 5.46
CA GLY A 72 1.63 -5.00 6.75
C GLY A 72 2.53 -3.78 6.82
N GLN A 73 3.76 -3.87 6.29
CA GLN A 73 4.70 -2.75 6.25
C GLN A 73 4.20 -1.62 5.37
N LEU A 74 3.66 -1.94 4.18
CA LEU A 74 3.08 -0.93 3.29
C LEU A 74 1.91 -0.19 3.98
N VAL A 75 1.01 -0.96 4.59
CA VAL A 75 -0.15 -0.42 5.31
C VAL A 75 0.31 0.47 6.48
N GLN A 76 1.38 0.09 7.20
CA GLN A 76 1.93 0.95 8.26
C GLN A 76 2.39 2.29 7.70
N VAL A 77 3.21 2.29 6.64
CA VAL A 77 3.74 3.53 6.04
C VAL A 77 2.60 4.47 5.65
N VAL A 78 1.56 3.94 5.00
CA VAL A 78 0.39 4.74 4.59
C VAL A 78 -0.35 5.28 5.81
N VAL A 79 -0.58 4.47 6.84
CA VAL A 79 -1.27 4.91 8.07
C VAL A 79 -0.47 5.97 8.83
N ASP A 80 0.85 5.86 8.87
CA ASP A 80 1.73 6.85 9.49
C ASP A 80 1.63 8.19 8.75
N ARG A 81 1.65 8.18 7.41
CA ARG A 81 1.43 9.38 6.59
C ARG A 81 0.04 10.00 6.81
N ARG A 82 -1.01 9.18 6.79
CA ARG A 82 -2.40 9.62 7.07
C ARG A 82 -2.50 10.29 8.44
N THR A 83 -1.85 9.71 9.45
CA THR A 83 -1.85 10.23 10.81
C THR A 83 -1.08 11.55 10.91
N ALA A 84 0.04 11.69 10.20
CA ALA A 84 0.81 12.92 10.16
C ALA A 84 0.02 14.07 9.52
N VAL A 85 -0.66 13.83 8.39
CA VAL A 85 -1.53 14.84 7.75
C VAL A 85 -2.69 15.23 8.65
N ALA A 86 -3.37 14.26 9.28
CA ALA A 86 -4.45 14.52 10.22
C ALA A 86 -3.99 15.27 11.49
N GLY A 87 -2.73 15.11 11.88
CA GLY A 87 -2.11 15.81 13.00
C GLY A 87 -1.63 17.23 12.68
N ALA A 88 -1.15 17.47 11.46
CA ALA A 88 -0.62 18.76 11.01
C ALA A 88 -1.70 19.83 10.82
N GLY A 89 -2.97 19.43 10.69
CA GLY A 89 -4.12 20.33 10.58
C GLY A 89 -4.69 20.85 11.91
N ARG A 90 -4.03 20.65 13.05
CA ARG A 90 -4.49 21.10 14.38
C ARG A 90 -3.58 22.12 15.05
#